data_AF-A0A1Y2EI71-F1
#
_entry.id   AF-A0A1Y2EI71-F1
#
_cell.length_a   1.000
_cell.length_b   1.000
_cell.length_c   1.000
_cell.angle_alpha   90.00
_cell.angle_beta   90.00
_cell.angle_gamma   90.00
#
_symmetry.space_group_name_H-M   'P 1'
#
loop_
_entity.id
_entity.type
_entity.pdbx_description
1 polymer ?
#
loop_
_entity_poly.entity_id
_entity_poly.type
_entity_poly.pdbx_seq_one_letter_code
_entity_poly.pdbx_strand_id
1 'polypeptide(L)'
;MQSSTFLNLLALAAVPAAALSGKATTTRYYDGLEGACGCGTSSGMFSWQSGGSGFYTAAASQTLFGSGSTWCGSGCGKCYKLTSTGSAPCSSCGSGGASGQSIIVMVTNLCPNSGNAQWCPNAGATNQYGFSYHFDIMAQNPVLGDNAVVDFEETSCPGAAASDFAQCQCA
;
A
#
# COMPACT_ATOMS: atom_id res chain seq x y z
N MET A 1 53.85 27.59 24.50
CA MET A 1 52.63 27.77 23.67
C MET A 1 52.16 26.40 23.22
N GLN A 2 51.17 25.80 23.89
CA GLN A 2 50.44 24.65 23.36
C GLN A 2 48.96 24.94 23.59
N SER A 3 48.26 25.22 22.50
CA SER A 3 46.83 25.52 22.48
C SER A 3 46.11 24.22 22.18
N SER A 4 45.42 23.66 23.18
CA SER A 4 44.60 22.46 23.02
C SER A 4 43.22 22.87 22.51
N THR A 5 42.91 22.53 21.27
CA THR A 5 41.60 22.72 20.65
C THR A 5 40.67 21.57 21.08
N PHE A 6 39.63 21.89 21.85
CA PHE A 6 38.56 20.95 22.17
C PHE A 6 37.60 20.81 20.97
N LEU A 7 37.49 19.61 20.40
CA LEU A 7 36.46 19.27 19.42
C LEU A 7 35.14 18.99 20.15
N ASN A 8 34.14 19.84 19.97
CA ASN A 8 32.76 19.56 20.37
C ASN A 8 32.10 18.64 19.33
N LEU A 9 31.88 17.37 19.67
CA LEU A 9 30.95 16.52 18.91
C LEU A 9 29.51 16.92 19.26
N LEU A 10 28.82 17.59 18.34
CA LEU A 10 27.36 17.68 18.37
C LEU A 10 26.78 16.32 17.94
N ALA A 11 26.12 15.62 18.86
CA ALA A 11 25.28 14.47 18.52
C ALA A 11 23.96 14.98 17.92
N LEU A 12 23.71 14.73 16.62
CA LEU A 12 22.39 14.92 16.03
C LEU A 12 21.46 13.82 16.55
N ALA A 13 20.42 14.19 17.28
CA ALA A 13 19.32 13.28 17.60
C ALA A 13 18.51 12.98 16.33
N ALA A 14 18.49 11.72 15.89
CA ALA A 14 17.63 11.27 14.81
C ALA A 14 16.17 11.29 15.29
N VAL A 15 15.37 12.20 14.77
CA VAL A 15 13.91 12.17 14.98
C VAL A 15 13.36 11.05 14.10
N PRO A 16 12.64 10.05 14.67
CA PRO A 16 12.03 9.02 13.84
C PRO A 16 11.01 9.68 12.91
N ALA A 17 11.13 9.43 11.61
CA ALA A 17 10.11 9.82 10.65
C ALA A 17 8.79 9.16 11.04
N ALA A 18 7.71 9.93 11.13
CA ALA A 18 6.38 9.39 11.38
C ALA A 18 5.99 8.46 10.22
N ALA A 19 5.52 7.24 10.54
CA ALA A 19 4.98 6.33 9.55
C ALA A 19 3.78 6.98 8.84
N LEU A 20 3.66 6.78 7.52
CA LEU A 20 2.55 7.32 6.76
C LEU A 20 1.22 6.70 7.22
N SER A 21 0.25 7.53 7.58
CA SER A 21 -1.08 7.08 8.00
C SER A 21 -2.18 8.00 7.49
N GLY A 22 -3.41 7.49 7.39
CA GLY A 22 -4.56 8.30 7.00
C GLY A 22 -5.81 7.47 6.77
N LYS A 23 -6.75 8.00 5.97
CA LYS A 23 -7.91 7.27 5.48
C LYS A 23 -7.77 6.97 4.00
N ALA A 24 -8.24 5.81 3.57
CA ALA A 24 -8.24 5.39 2.18
C ALA A 24 -9.55 4.69 1.81
N THR A 25 -9.89 4.69 0.53
CA THR A 25 -10.90 3.76 0.00
C THR A 25 -10.23 2.44 -0.39
N THR A 26 -11.02 1.38 -0.44
CA THR A 26 -10.60 0.09 -0.97
C THR A 26 -11.52 -0.37 -2.09
N THR A 27 -10.99 -1.14 -3.02
CA THR A 27 -11.77 -2.05 -3.88
C THR A 27 -11.13 -3.43 -3.83
N ARG A 28 -11.67 -4.37 -4.62
CA ARG A 28 -11.03 -5.65 -4.91
C ARG A 28 -10.76 -5.75 -6.41
N TYR A 29 -9.67 -6.41 -6.74
CA TYR A 29 -9.38 -6.85 -8.11
C TYR A 29 -8.77 -8.24 -8.14
N TYR A 30 -8.82 -8.85 -9.31
CA TYR A 30 -8.10 -10.09 -9.60
C TYR A 30 -7.80 -10.17 -11.10
N ASP A 31 -6.54 -10.00 -11.48
CA ASP A 31 -6.10 -10.05 -12.89
C ASP A 31 -5.13 -11.19 -13.20
N GLY A 32 -4.44 -11.72 -12.18
CA GLY A 32 -3.43 -12.78 -12.32
C GLY A 32 -2.10 -12.31 -12.93
N LEU A 33 -1.91 -11.00 -13.08
CA LEU A 33 -0.75 -10.42 -13.74
C LEU A 33 0.40 -10.21 -12.76
N GLU A 34 1.62 -10.12 -13.30
CA GLU A 34 2.86 -9.91 -12.53
C GLU A 34 2.81 -8.71 -11.58
N GLY A 35 2.17 -7.62 -12.00
CA GLY A 35 2.07 -6.37 -11.26
C GLY A 35 3.29 -5.47 -11.43
N ALA A 36 3.10 -4.18 -11.15
CA ALA A 36 4.07 -3.11 -11.39
C ALA A 36 5.31 -3.12 -10.46
N CYS A 37 5.35 -4.03 -9.48
CA CYS A 37 6.54 -4.29 -8.67
C CYS A 37 7.33 -5.53 -9.12
N GLY A 38 6.96 -6.13 -10.25
CA GLY A 38 7.69 -7.25 -10.84
C GLY A 38 7.63 -8.53 -10.01
N CYS A 39 6.48 -8.82 -9.40
CA CYS A 39 6.29 -9.95 -8.49
C CYS A 39 5.77 -11.19 -9.20
N GLY A 40 6.45 -11.59 -10.28
CA GLY A 40 6.02 -12.71 -11.10
C GLY A 40 7.00 -13.03 -12.22
N THR A 41 6.49 -13.68 -13.26
CA THR A 41 7.24 -14.01 -14.47
C THR A 41 6.39 -13.72 -15.71
N SER A 42 6.92 -13.97 -16.90
CA SER A 42 6.15 -13.92 -18.15
C SER A 42 4.92 -14.84 -18.17
N SER A 43 4.80 -15.78 -17.22
CA SER A 43 3.66 -16.69 -17.06
C SER A 43 2.61 -16.22 -16.05
N GLY A 44 2.78 -15.04 -15.42
CA GLY A 44 1.84 -14.46 -14.46
C GLY A 44 2.46 -14.17 -13.10
N MET A 45 1.61 -13.79 -12.13
CA MET A 45 2.01 -13.52 -10.75
C MET A 45 2.62 -14.74 -10.05
N PHE A 46 3.52 -14.49 -9.08
CA PHE A 46 3.82 -15.50 -8.07
C PHE A 46 2.57 -15.85 -7.24
N SER A 47 2.45 -17.12 -6.85
CA SER A 47 1.24 -17.66 -6.21
C SER A 47 0.86 -16.95 -4.91
N TRP A 48 1.85 -16.51 -4.13
CA TRP A 48 1.63 -15.81 -2.85
C TRP A 48 0.90 -14.47 -3.03
N GLN A 49 0.92 -13.86 -4.23
CA GLN A 49 0.20 -12.60 -4.49
C GLN A 49 -1.31 -12.74 -4.31
N SER A 50 -1.86 -13.95 -4.51
CA SER A 50 -3.29 -14.25 -4.32
C SER A 50 -3.75 -14.29 -2.85
N GLY A 51 -2.83 -14.09 -1.90
CA GLY A 51 -3.09 -14.09 -0.46
C GLY A 51 -2.95 -15.46 0.19
N GLY A 52 -3.41 -15.59 1.43
CA GLY A 52 -3.39 -16.85 2.20
C GLY A 52 -2.17 -17.05 3.10
N SER A 53 -1.14 -16.22 2.98
CA SER A 53 0.12 -16.28 3.77
C SER A 53 0.11 -15.40 5.02
N GLY A 54 -1.07 -15.02 5.53
CA GLY A 54 -1.20 -14.10 6.68
C GLY A 54 -1.08 -12.61 6.33
N PHE A 55 -0.97 -12.28 5.04
CA PHE A 55 -1.07 -10.93 4.48
C PHE A 55 -1.76 -11.01 3.11
N TYR A 56 -2.13 -9.85 2.59
CA TYR A 56 -2.67 -9.68 1.23
C TYR A 56 -1.76 -8.77 0.41
N THR A 57 -1.96 -8.73 -0.91
CA THR A 57 -1.29 -7.75 -1.76
C THR A 57 -2.29 -6.72 -2.29
N ALA A 58 -1.78 -5.57 -2.71
CA ALA A 58 -2.61 -4.50 -3.25
C ALA A 58 -1.94 -3.78 -4.42
N ALA A 59 -2.77 -3.37 -5.37
CA ALA A 59 -2.47 -2.33 -6.33
C ALA A 59 -2.76 -0.97 -5.69
N ALA A 60 -1.72 -0.18 -5.42
CA ALA A 60 -1.86 1.06 -4.66
C ALA A 60 -2.04 2.27 -5.59
N SER A 61 -2.79 3.28 -5.16
CA SER A 61 -2.86 4.57 -5.86
C SER A 61 -1.50 5.24 -6.02
N GLN A 62 -1.38 6.17 -6.98
CA GLN A 62 -0.11 6.76 -7.41
C GLN A 62 0.76 7.31 -6.26
N THR A 63 0.15 7.96 -5.26
CA THR A 63 0.88 8.50 -4.09
C THR A 63 1.54 7.39 -3.27
N LEU A 64 0.85 6.28 -3.06
CA LEU A 64 1.33 5.14 -2.28
C LEU A 64 2.31 4.28 -3.07
N PHE A 65 2.06 4.10 -4.37
CA PHE A 65 2.94 3.33 -5.25
C PHE A 65 4.28 4.03 -5.49
N GLY A 66 4.27 5.34 -5.70
CA GLY A 66 5.46 6.14 -6.02
C GLY A 66 5.11 7.20 -7.05
N SER A 67 5.19 8.48 -6.66
CA SER A 67 4.76 9.60 -7.50
C SER A 67 5.53 9.62 -8.83
N GLY A 68 4.80 9.62 -9.95
CA GLY A 68 5.38 9.66 -11.31
C GLY A 68 5.95 8.34 -11.83
N SER A 69 5.87 7.25 -11.06
CA SER A 69 6.36 5.92 -11.47
C SER A 69 5.21 5.03 -11.92
N THR A 70 5.43 4.24 -12.97
CA THR A 70 4.50 3.17 -13.39
C THR A 70 5.08 1.76 -13.24
N TRP A 71 6.34 1.67 -12.82
CA TRP A 71 7.08 0.43 -12.60
C TRP A 71 8.13 0.65 -11.52
N CYS A 72 8.31 -0.31 -10.60
CA CYS A 72 9.22 -0.22 -9.45
C CYS A 72 9.09 1.11 -8.68
N GLY A 73 7.85 1.53 -8.39
CA GLY A 73 7.62 2.72 -7.58
C GLY A 73 8.21 2.57 -6.17
N SER A 74 8.56 3.68 -5.53
CA SER A 74 9.18 3.71 -4.19
C SER A 74 8.33 3.09 -3.06
N GLY A 75 7.06 2.80 -3.34
CA GLY A 75 6.14 2.11 -2.45
C GLY A 75 6.11 0.61 -2.61
N CYS A 76 6.72 0.04 -3.66
CA CYS A 76 6.82 -1.41 -3.83
C CYS A 76 7.42 -2.07 -2.60
N GLY A 77 6.79 -3.16 -2.14
CA GLY A 77 7.23 -3.91 -0.95
C GLY A 77 6.89 -3.25 0.38
N LYS A 78 6.33 -2.03 0.41
CA LYS A 78 5.83 -1.43 1.65
C LYS A 78 4.55 -2.12 2.11
N CYS A 79 4.42 -2.30 3.41
CA CYS A 79 3.21 -2.85 4.03
C CYS A 79 2.42 -1.80 4.79
N TYR A 80 1.10 -1.97 4.76
CA TYR A 80 0.15 -1.12 5.45
C TYR A 80 -0.84 -1.98 6.20
N LYS A 81 -1.12 -1.64 7.46
CA LYS A 81 -2.25 -2.20 8.17
C LYS A 81 -3.48 -1.37 7.82
N LEU A 82 -4.51 -2.05 7.31
CA LEU A 82 -5.80 -1.46 6.97
C LEU A 82 -6.82 -1.88 8.01
N THR A 83 -7.50 -0.92 8.64
CA THR A 83 -8.57 -1.14 9.60
C THR A 83 -9.86 -0.57 9.06
N SER A 84 -10.85 -1.42 8.83
CA SER A 84 -12.17 -1.01 8.34
C SER A 84 -12.86 -0.06 9.31
N THR A 85 -13.38 1.04 8.78
CA THR A 85 -14.20 2.01 9.53
C THR A 85 -15.63 1.53 9.75
N GLY A 86 -16.08 0.53 8.98
CA GLY A 86 -17.47 0.08 8.97
C GLY A 86 -18.34 0.71 7.87
N SER A 87 -17.80 1.60 7.04
CA SER A 87 -18.57 2.34 6.03
C SER A 87 -18.00 2.19 4.62
N ALA A 88 -18.86 2.37 3.62
CA ALA A 88 -18.48 2.60 2.23
C ALA A 88 -18.31 4.11 1.96
N PRO A 89 -17.63 4.53 0.88
CA PRO A 89 -17.42 5.95 0.61
C PRO A 89 -18.68 6.71 0.15
N CYS A 90 -19.73 5.99 -0.24
CA CYS A 90 -21.01 6.53 -0.66
C CYS A 90 -22.11 5.47 -0.51
N SER A 91 -23.37 5.89 -0.60
CA SER A 91 -24.53 5.02 -0.35
C SER A 91 -24.76 3.89 -1.37
N SER A 92 -24.09 3.93 -2.52
CA SER A 92 -24.30 2.98 -3.63
C SER A 92 -23.02 2.38 -4.21
N CYS A 93 -21.86 2.62 -3.59
CA CYS A 93 -20.56 2.14 -4.08
C CYS A 93 -19.94 1.05 -3.20
N GLY A 94 -20.74 0.41 -2.35
CA GLY A 94 -20.34 -0.70 -1.50
C GLY A 94 -21.21 -0.79 -0.25
N SER A 95 -21.06 -1.87 0.50
CA SER A 95 -21.69 -2.02 1.83
C SER A 95 -20.74 -1.73 2.99
N GLY A 96 -19.47 -1.47 2.72
CA GLY A 96 -18.44 -1.31 3.74
C GLY A 96 -17.94 -2.65 4.27
N GLY A 97 -17.37 -2.65 5.47
CA GLY A 97 -16.88 -3.86 6.14
C GLY A 97 -17.28 -3.90 7.60
N ALA A 98 -16.82 -4.91 8.35
CA ALA A 98 -16.98 -4.90 9.80
C ALA A 98 -16.07 -3.82 10.41
N SER A 99 -16.59 -2.94 11.26
CA SER A 99 -15.78 -1.90 11.91
C SER A 99 -14.73 -2.53 12.82
N GLY A 100 -13.49 -2.04 12.75
CA GLY A 100 -12.34 -2.55 13.52
C GLY A 100 -11.67 -3.79 12.94
N GLN A 101 -12.29 -4.46 11.95
CA GLN A 101 -11.63 -5.56 11.24
C GLN A 101 -10.36 -5.06 10.55
N SER A 102 -9.26 -5.80 10.68
CA SER A 102 -7.96 -5.38 10.16
C SER A 102 -7.28 -6.46 9.34
N ILE A 103 -6.54 -6.04 8.32
CA ILE A 103 -5.62 -6.87 7.52
C ILE A 103 -4.31 -6.11 7.30
N ILE A 104 -3.27 -6.84 6.89
CA ILE A 104 -2.04 -6.23 6.37
C ILE A 104 -2.02 -6.45 4.86
N VAL A 105 -1.74 -5.39 4.11
CA VAL A 105 -1.51 -5.43 2.66
C VAL A 105 -0.07 -5.04 2.34
N MET A 106 0.53 -5.66 1.34
CA MET A 106 1.80 -5.27 0.73
C MET A 106 1.56 -4.69 -0.65
N VAL A 107 2.22 -3.58 -0.99
CA VAL A 107 2.13 -2.99 -2.32
C VAL A 107 2.97 -3.80 -3.31
N THR A 108 2.30 -4.44 -4.28
CA THR A 108 2.95 -5.22 -5.34
C THR A 108 2.57 -4.76 -6.75
N ASN A 109 1.63 -3.81 -6.85
CA ASN A 109 1.14 -3.30 -8.11
C ASN A 109 0.72 -1.83 -8.01
N LEU A 110 0.48 -1.20 -9.15
CA LEU A 110 -0.06 0.15 -9.29
C LEU A 110 -1.54 0.04 -9.67
N CYS A 111 -2.40 0.80 -8.99
CA CYS A 111 -3.70 1.17 -9.53
C CYS A 111 -3.58 2.53 -10.24
N PRO A 112 -3.48 2.57 -11.58
CA PRO A 112 -3.26 3.82 -12.29
C PRO A 112 -4.55 4.65 -12.35
N ASN A 113 -4.42 5.98 -12.31
CA ASN A 113 -5.57 6.87 -12.47
C ASN A 113 -6.27 6.70 -13.82
N SER A 114 -5.51 6.47 -14.90
CA SER A 114 -6.07 6.20 -16.22
C SER A 114 -6.94 4.94 -16.18
N GLY A 115 -8.23 5.09 -16.48
CA GLY A 115 -9.22 4.01 -16.40
C GLY A 115 -9.81 3.77 -15.01
N ASN A 116 -9.16 4.23 -13.92
CA ASN A 116 -9.61 4.00 -12.53
C ASN A 116 -9.79 5.30 -11.73
N ALA A 117 -9.94 6.45 -12.39
CA ALA A 117 -9.99 7.77 -11.74
C ALA A 117 -11.11 7.93 -10.68
N GLN A 118 -12.15 7.10 -10.75
CA GLN A 118 -13.17 7.00 -9.71
C GLN A 118 -12.58 6.65 -8.33
N TRP A 119 -11.57 5.78 -8.32
CA TRP A 119 -11.00 5.17 -7.11
C TRP A 119 -9.56 5.58 -6.86
N CYS A 120 -8.73 5.57 -7.90
CA CYS A 120 -7.29 5.71 -7.82
C CYS A 120 -6.86 7.12 -8.26
N PRO A 121 -6.59 8.03 -7.31
CA PRO A 121 -6.20 9.40 -7.65
C PRO A 121 -4.77 9.47 -8.18
N ASN A 122 -4.50 10.55 -8.94
CA ASN A 122 -3.14 10.98 -9.20
C ASN A 122 -2.48 11.49 -7.90
N ALA A 123 -1.14 11.53 -7.88
CA ALA A 123 -0.41 12.07 -6.75
C ALA A 123 -0.82 13.53 -6.48
N GLY A 124 -1.14 13.84 -5.22
CA GLY A 124 -1.61 15.18 -4.80
C GLY A 124 -3.08 15.49 -5.11
N ALA A 125 -3.83 14.56 -5.70
CA ALA A 125 -5.27 14.70 -5.95
C ALA A 125 -6.10 13.80 -5.01
N THR A 126 -7.42 13.94 -5.08
CA THR A 126 -8.38 13.03 -4.46
C THR A 126 -9.17 12.28 -5.52
N ASN A 127 -9.67 11.10 -5.17
CA ASN A 127 -10.62 10.38 -6.00
C ASN A 127 -12.02 11.04 -5.94
N GLN A 128 -13.01 10.46 -6.64
CA GLN A 128 -14.36 11.03 -6.70
C GLN A 128 -15.09 11.05 -5.35
N TYR A 129 -14.55 10.36 -4.34
CA TYR A 129 -15.09 10.29 -2.99
C TYR A 129 -14.31 11.17 -1.99
N GLY A 130 -13.32 11.95 -2.46
CA GLY A 130 -12.55 12.86 -1.61
C GLY A 130 -11.36 12.24 -0.88
N PHE A 131 -10.94 11.02 -1.24
CA PHE A 131 -9.79 10.35 -0.61
C PHE A 131 -8.52 10.48 -1.46
N SER A 132 -7.40 10.84 -0.83
CA SER A 132 -6.08 10.96 -1.48
C SER A 132 -5.37 9.62 -1.70
N TYR A 133 -5.90 8.55 -1.13
CA TYR A 133 -5.29 7.23 -1.08
C TYR A 133 -6.32 6.16 -1.42
N HIS A 134 -5.85 5.13 -2.11
CA HIS A 134 -6.63 3.96 -2.47
C HIS A 134 -5.77 2.70 -2.48
N PHE A 135 -6.36 1.60 -2.00
CA PHE A 135 -5.80 0.25 -2.08
C PHE A 135 -6.79 -0.65 -2.82
N ASP A 136 -6.43 -1.10 -4.01
CA ASP A 136 -7.19 -2.12 -4.72
C ASP A 136 -6.62 -3.49 -4.33
N ILE A 137 -7.37 -4.27 -3.55
CA ILE A 137 -6.86 -5.46 -2.87
C ILE A 137 -6.94 -6.66 -3.81
N MET A 138 -5.81 -7.34 -4.02
CA MET A 138 -5.73 -8.54 -4.86
C MET A 138 -6.41 -9.72 -4.15
N ALA A 139 -7.65 -10.02 -4.50
CA ALA A 139 -8.42 -11.09 -3.90
C ALA A 139 -9.60 -11.51 -4.78
N GLN A 140 -9.88 -12.82 -4.83
CA GLN A 140 -11.05 -13.34 -5.54
C GLN A 140 -12.37 -13.01 -4.82
N ASN A 141 -12.33 -12.86 -3.50
CA ASN A 141 -13.48 -12.55 -2.66
C ASN A 141 -13.18 -11.34 -1.76
N PRO A 142 -14.18 -10.56 -1.33
CA PRO A 142 -13.99 -9.47 -0.39
C PRO A 142 -13.33 -9.94 0.92
N VAL A 143 -12.20 -9.33 1.30
CA VAL A 143 -11.43 -9.69 2.51
C VAL A 143 -11.63 -8.72 3.67
N LEU A 144 -12.05 -7.49 3.35
CA LEU A 144 -12.28 -6.40 4.31
C LEU A 144 -13.68 -5.78 4.13
N GLY A 145 -14.62 -6.57 3.61
CA GLY A 145 -15.93 -6.09 3.18
C GLY A 145 -15.94 -5.54 1.75
N ASP A 146 -17.09 -5.02 1.33
CA ASP A 146 -17.33 -4.50 -0.01
C ASP A 146 -17.05 -2.99 -0.05
N ASN A 147 -15.85 -2.67 -0.56
CA ASN A 147 -15.32 -1.32 -0.71
C ASN A 147 -15.30 -0.50 0.60
N ALA A 148 -14.77 -1.12 1.66
CA ALA A 148 -14.65 -0.46 2.95
C ALA A 148 -13.71 0.76 2.87
N VAL A 149 -14.14 1.86 3.48
CA VAL A 149 -13.24 2.93 3.88
C VAL A 149 -12.42 2.43 5.06
N VAL A 150 -11.11 2.64 5.00
CA VAL A 150 -10.17 2.16 6.01
C VAL A 150 -9.38 3.30 6.61
N ASP A 151 -9.05 3.16 7.90
CA ASP A 151 -7.88 3.80 8.48
C ASP A 151 -6.65 2.95 8.11
N PHE A 152 -5.57 3.58 7.68
CA PHE A 152 -4.33 2.90 7.33
C PHE A 152 -3.12 3.48 8.04
N GLU A 153 -2.14 2.62 8.28
CA GLU A 153 -0.82 2.98 8.81
C GLU A 153 0.27 2.14 8.12
N GLU A 154 1.34 2.78 7.65
CA GLU A 154 2.56 2.09 7.20
C GLU A 154 3.13 1.30 8.37
N THR A 155 3.45 0.03 8.13
CA THR A 155 3.87 -0.90 9.18
C THR A 155 4.95 -1.84 8.66
N SER A 156 5.63 -2.52 9.57
CA SER A 156 6.59 -3.57 9.21
C SER A 156 5.85 -4.70 8.50
N CYS A 157 6.39 -5.14 7.37
CA CYS A 157 5.87 -6.32 6.69
C CYS A 157 6.01 -7.57 7.56
N PRO A 158 5.02 -8.48 7.55
CA PRO A 158 5.19 -9.82 8.09
C PRO A 158 6.42 -10.50 7.47
N GLY A 159 7.12 -11.34 8.23
CA GLY A 159 8.37 -11.96 7.76
C GLY A 159 8.23 -12.76 6.46
N ALA A 160 7.06 -13.39 6.25
CA ALA A 160 6.72 -14.06 5.00
C ALA A 160 6.64 -13.06 3.83
N ALA A 161 5.94 -11.93 4.00
CA ALA A 161 5.81 -10.90 2.97
C ALA A 161 7.15 -10.31 2.54
N ALA A 162 8.05 -10.04 3.49
CA ALA A 162 9.39 -9.55 3.18
C ALA A 162 10.22 -10.58 2.38
N SER A 163 10.11 -11.86 2.74
CA SER A 163 10.80 -12.95 2.01
C SER A 163 10.21 -13.18 0.63
N ASP A 164 8.89 -13.03 0.49
CA ASP A 164 8.16 -13.14 -0.77
C ASP A 164 8.51 -11.98 -1.71
N PHE A 165 8.57 -10.75 -1.18
CA PHE A 165 8.93 -9.58 -1.96
C PHE A 165 10.35 -9.64 -2.50
N ALA A 166 11.30 -10.26 -1.77
CA ALA A 166 12.68 -10.45 -2.23
C ALA A 166 12.80 -11.27 -3.53
N GLN A 167 11.74 -11.96 -3.96
CA GLN A 167 11.68 -12.65 -5.25
C GLN A 167 11.29 -11.72 -6.41
N CYS A 168 10.72 -10.55 -6.11
CA CYS A 168 10.27 -9.60 -7.11
C CYS A 168 11.44 -8.86 -7.75
N GLN A 169 11.27 -8.43 -9.00
CA GLN A 169 12.30 -7.67 -9.73
C GLN A 169 12.64 -6.33 -9.06
N CYS A 170 11.68 -5.70 -8.38
CA CYS A 170 11.84 -4.37 -7.79
C CYS A 170 12.28 -4.37 -6.31
N ALA A 171 12.78 -5.50 -5.80
CA ALA A 171 13.19 -5.66 -4.40
C ALA A 171 14.49 -4.91 -4.05
#